data_AF-A0A8J7WNQ9-F1
#
_entry.id   AF-A0A8J7WNQ9-F1
#
_cell.length_a   1.000
_cell.length_b   1.000
_cell.length_c   1.000
_cell.angle_alpha   90.00
_cell.angle_beta   90.00
_cell.angle_gamma   90.00
#
_symmetry.space_group_name_H-M   'P 1'
#
loop_
_entity.id
_entity.type
_entity.pdbx_description
1 polymer ?
#
loop_
_entity_poly.entity_id
_entity_poly.type
_entity_poly.pdbx_seq_one_letter_code
_entity_poly.pdbx_strand_id
1 'polypeptide(L)'
;VVVSGLLAAALPGALSFLDHQSSRGIEVEAVFASPFMIASWFGYPIRTVHEDGNFQLAGPGTGVVASGAILLTLLGFGIVLWWRLRRFHPDRWSPALMYDAGFTVLLVMVVTSRVLSPQYLIWLIGLSALCLAENGPGRRGTLMATPARLVLACTLVSQLEFPILFLQVLTHGFLGTAVVAARNLVLLAATLIALRKLWSATTREPASRHADAPLEAAAAQDLLQPAGASATPGAREHRGASTA
;
A
#
# COMPACT_ATOMS: atom_id res chain seq x y z
N VAL A 1 -4.22 25.36 -15.81
CA VAL A 1 -3.45 25.91 -14.67
C VAL A 1 -3.49 27.44 -14.64
N VAL A 2 -3.01 28.15 -15.66
CA VAL A 2 -3.03 29.64 -15.69
C VAL A 2 -4.45 30.21 -15.63
N VAL A 3 -5.37 29.69 -16.44
CA VAL A 3 -6.80 30.10 -16.41
C VAL A 3 -7.44 29.83 -15.06
N SER A 4 -7.18 28.66 -14.46
CA SER A 4 -7.66 28.30 -13.12
C SER A 4 -7.10 29.21 -12.03
N GLY A 5 -5.82 29.60 -12.13
CA GLY A 5 -5.18 30.54 -11.20
C GLY A 5 -5.71 31.96 -11.34
N LEU A 6 -5.95 32.42 -12.57
CA LEU A 6 -6.56 33.73 -12.84
C LEU A 6 -8.00 33.80 -12.34
N LEU A 7 -8.80 32.74 -12.54
CA LEU A 7 -10.16 32.66 -12.01
C LEU A 7 -10.18 32.64 -10.47
N ALA A 8 -9.26 31.92 -9.83
CA ALA A 8 -9.13 31.90 -8.37
C ALA A 8 -8.74 33.27 -7.80
N ALA A 9 -7.96 34.07 -8.53
CA ALA A 9 -7.58 35.43 -8.14
C ALA A 9 -8.68 36.47 -8.43
N ALA A 10 -9.47 36.27 -9.49
CA ALA A 10 -10.48 37.23 -9.95
C ALA A 10 -11.84 37.07 -9.25
N LEU A 11 -12.18 35.88 -8.75
CA LEU A 11 -13.47 35.61 -8.12
C LEU A 11 -13.37 35.68 -6.59
N PRO A 12 -14.04 36.65 -5.94
CA PRO A 12 -14.11 36.72 -4.48
C PRO A 12 -14.65 35.42 -3.91
N GLY A 13 -13.94 34.84 -2.94
CA GLY A 13 -14.35 33.59 -2.29
C GLY A 13 -14.07 32.31 -3.11
N ALA A 14 -13.37 32.37 -4.24
CA ALA A 14 -12.99 31.17 -5.00
C ALA A 14 -12.16 30.16 -4.19
N LEU A 15 -11.45 30.64 -3.17
CA LEU A 15 -10.66 29.82 -2.24
C LEU A 15 -11.34 29.63 -0.88
N SER A 16 -12.56 30.12 -0.67
CA SER A 16 -13.29 29.96 0.60
C SER A 16 -13.52 28.50 0.97
N PHE A 17 -13.54 27.60 -0.01
CA PHE A 17 -13.58 26.16 0.24
C PHE A 17 -12.38 25.67 1.06
N LEU A 18 -11.20 26.31 0.95
CA LEU A 18 -10.02 25.94 1.75
C LEU A 18 -10.25 26.21 3.23
N ASP A 19 -10.90 27.32 3.56
CA ASP A 19 -11.24 27.65 4.95
C ASP A 19 -12.22 26.61 5.51
N HIS A 20 -13.27 26.27 4.75
CA HIS A 20 -14.21 25.21 5.11
C HIS A 20 -13.54 23.84 5.21
N GLN A 21 -12.59 23.54 4.33
CA GLN A 21 -11.82 22.30 4.41
C GLN A 21 -10.86 22.30 5.59
N SER A 22 -10.35 23.47 6.02
CA SER A 22 -9.41 23.62 7.14
C SER A 22 -10.10 23.50 8.51
N SER A 23 -11.34 23.99 8.63
CA SER A 23 -12.13 24.00 9.86
C SER A 23 -12.71 22.64 10.26
N ARG A 24 -12.75 21.67 9.33
CA ARG A 24 -13.35 20.35 9.60
C ARG A 24 -12.75 19.66 10.82
N GLY A 25 -13.58 19.17 11.72
CA GLY A 25 -13.19 18.29 12.82
C GLY A 25 -12.89 16.86 12.38
N ILE A 26 -12.88 15.97 13.38
CA ILE A 26 -12.68 14.53 13.20
C ILE A 26 -14.04 13.88 12.99
N GLU A 27 -14.25 13.27 11.85
CA GLU A 27 -15.48 12.50 11.57
C GLU A 27 -15.58 11.29 12.50
N VAL A 28 -16.80 10.95 12.94
CA VAL A 28 -17.04 9.86 13.92
C VAL A 28 -16.53 8.49 13.46
N GLU A 29 -16.36 8.31 12.16
CA GLU A 29 -15.94 7.09 11.49
C GLU A 29 -14.41 7.09 11.19
N ALA A 30 -13.70 8.18 11.46
CA ALA A 30 -12.25 8.30 11.23
C ALA A 30 -11.41 7.49 12.22
N VAL A 31 -10.19 7.13 11.80
CA VAL A 31 -9.24 6.36 12.64
C VAL A 31 -8.96 7.07 13.96
N PHE A 32 -8.81 8.40 13.91
CA PHE A 32 -8.57 9.22 15.09
C PHE A 32 -9.78 9.37 16.01
N ALA A 33 -10.99 9.05 15.54
CA ALA A 33 -12.22 9.16 16.33
C ALA A 33 -12.35 8.00 17.33
N SER A 34 -11.91 6.78 16.96
CA SER A 34 -12.09 5.58 17.79
C SER A 34 -11.54 5.72 19.21
N PRO A 35 -10.33 6.26 19.46
CA PRO A 35 -9.83 6.48 20.82
C PRO A 35 -10.71 7.41 21.65
N PHE A 36 -11.25 8.48 21.04
CA PHE A 36 -12.13 9.44 21.70
C PHE A 36 -13.49 8.83 22.06
N MET A 37 -14.08 8.06 21.15
CA MET A 37 -15.33 7.34 21.40
C MET A 37 -15.18 6.34 22.54
N ILE A 38 -14.08 5.57 22.56
CA ILE A 38 -13.76 4.64 23.66
C ILE A 38 -13.52 5.39 24.97
N ALA A 39 -12.78 6.50 24.95
CA ALA A 39 -12.53 7.32 26.13
C ALA A 39 -13.83 7.90 26.72
N SER A 40 -14.84 8.15 25.89
CA SER A 40 -16.15 8.64 26.37
C SER A 40 -16.86 7.65 27.30
N TRP A 41 -16.60 6.33 27.19
CA TRP A 41 -17.11 5.32 28.12
C TRP A 41 -16.56 5.45 29.54
N PHE A 42 -15.42 6.12 29.67
CA PHE A 42 -14.75 6.40 30.94
C PHE A 42 -15.00 7.85 31.39
N GLY A 43 -16.00 8.53 30.83
CA GLY A 43 -16.40 9.89 31.21
C GLY A 43 -15.64 11.01 30.51
N TYR A 44 -14.84 10.72 29.48
CA TYR A 44 -14.20 11.79 28.71
C TYR A 44 -15.27 12.61 27.94
N PRO A 45 -15.26 13.95 28.03
CA PRO A 45 -16.35 14.79 27.53
C PRO A 45 -16.27 15.00 26.00
N ILE A 46 -16.60 13.97 25.23
CA ILE A 46 -16.82 14.05 23.77
C ILE A 46 -18.32 13.98 23.47
N ARG A 47 -18.76 14.77 22.50
CA ARG A 47 -20.09 14.69 21.88
C ARG A 47 -19.97 14.62 20.37
N THR A 48 -20.98 14.04 19.72
CA THR A 48 -21.12 14.11 18.26
C THR A 48 -21.89 15.39 17.89
N VAL A 49 -21.38 16.15 16.93
CA VAL A 49 -22.04 17.32 16.34
C VAL A 49 -22.19 17.13 14.83
N HIS A 50 -23.17 17.79 14.23
CA HIS A 50 -23.35 17.79 12.78
C HIS A 50 -22.94 19.16 12.23
N GLU A 51 -21.75 19.22 11.62
CA GLU A 51 -21.13 20.45 11.10
C GLU A 51 -20.58 20.17 9.69
N ASP A 52 -20.65 21.17 8.81
CA ASP A 52 -20.17 21.07 7.42
C ASP A 52 -20.71 19.84 6.66
N GLY A 53 -21.95 19.43 6.95
CA GLY A 53 -22.63 18.30 6.32
C GLY A 53 -22.18 16.91 6.78
N ASN A 54 -21.42 16.81 7.88
CA ASN A 54 -20.88 15.54 8.37
C ASN A 54 -20.99 15.42 9.90
N PHE A 55 -20.99 14.19 10.42
CA PHE A 55 -21.00 13.93 11.86
C PHE A 55 -19.58 13.90 12.40
N GLN A 56 -19.26 14.77 13.35
CA GLN A 56 -17.91 15.02 13.84
C GLN A 56 -17.85 14.98 15.36
N LEU A 57 -16.68 14.67 15.91
CA LEU A 57 -16.43 14.72 17.35
C LEU A 57 -16.08 16.14 17.82
N ALA A 58 -16.81 16.61 18.83
CA ALA A 58 -16.54 17.85 19.52
C ALA A 58 -16.20 17.59 20.99
N GLY A 59 -15.07 18.12 21.43
CA GLY A 59 -14.62 18.06 22.83
C GLY A 59 -13.14 18.42 22.94
N PRO A 60 -12.57 18.33 24.16
CA PRO A 60 -11.16 18.66 24.37
C PRO A 60 -10.25 17.83 23.46
N GLY A 61 -9.21 18.46 22.91
CA GLY A 61 -8.19 17.79 22.10
C GLY A 61 -8.58 17.40 20.67
N THR A 62 -9.86 17.35 20.30
CA THR A 62 -10.28 16.93 18.95
C THR A 62 -9.74 17.86 17.85
N GLY A 63 -9.71 19.16 18.09
CA GLY A 63 -9.13 20.15 17.17
C GLY A 63 -7.63 19.96 16.95
N VAL A 64 -6.85 19.70 18.01
CA VAL A 64 -5.40 19.45 17.91
C VAL A 64 -5.13 18.18 17.09
N VAL A 65 -5.88 17.11 17.35
CA VAL A 65 -5.75 15.85 16.61
C VAL A 65 -6.20 16.03 15.15
N ALA A 66 -7.25 16.82 14.88
CA ALA A 66 -7.68 17.16 13.52
C ALA A 66 -6.58 17.88 12.73
N SER A 67 -5.92 18.88 13.33
CA SER A 67 -4.76 19.56 12.71
C SER A 67 -3.57 18.60 12.52
N GLY A 68 -3.29 17.76 13.52
CA GLY A 68 -2.23 16.75 13.45
C GLY A 68 -2.45 15.73 12.34
N ALA A 69 -3.70 15.35 12.06
CA ALA A 69 -4.05 14.43 10.97
C ALA A 69 -3.67 14.98 9.58
N ILE A 70 -3.79 16.30 9.37
CA ILE A 70 -3.32 16.95 8.14
C ILE A 70 -1.81 16.77 7.99
N LEU A 71 -1.06 17.07 9.05
CA LEU A 71 0.40 16.90 9.05
C LEU A 71 0.78 15.42 8.82
N LEU A 72 0.08 14.49 9.45
CA LEU A 72 0.34 13.06 9.27
C LEU A 72 0.05 12.59 7.85
N THR A 73 -0.99 13.14 7.22
CA THR A 73 -1.30 12.88 5.81
C THR A 73 -0.20 13.37 4.89
N LEU A 74 0.25 14.61 5.09
CA LEU A 74 1.35 15.19 4.32
C LEU A 74 2.66 14.42 4.52
N LEU A 75 2.97 14.04 5.76
CA LEU A 75 4.15 13.26 6.09
C LEU A 75 4.08 11.85 5.48
N GLY A 76 2.94 11.18 5.60
CA GLY A 76 2.72 9.85 5.05
C GLY A 76 2.85 9.83 3.52
N PHE A 77 2.20 10.77 2.85
CA PHE A 77 2.38 10.96 1.40
C PHE A 77 3.84 11.29 1.05
N GLY A 78 4.47 12.19 1.80
CA GLY A 78 5.87 12.59 1.64
C GLY A 78 6.84 11.42 1.78
N ILE A 79 6.60 10.47 2.69
CA ILE A 79 7.42 9.27 2.87
C ILE A 79 7.32 8.36 1.64
N VAL A 80 6.12 8.13 1.11
CA VAL A 80 5.95 7.29 -0.09
C VAL A 80 6.51 7.98 -1.34
N LEU A 81 6.36 9.30 -1.45
CA LEU A 81 6.97 10.08 -2.51
C LEU A 81 8.50 10.06 -2.41
N TRP A 82 9.05 10.27 -1.22
CA TRP A 82 10.48 10.19 -0.96
C TRP A 82 11.05 8.81 -1.31
N TRP A 83 10.34 7.75 -0.90
CA TRP A 83 10.66 6.38 -1.30
C TRP A 83 10.71 6.26 -2.83
N ARG A 84 9.69 6.76 -3.53
CA ARG A 84 9.65 6.74 -5.00
C ARG A 84 10.83 7.50 -5.61
N LEU A 85 11.23 8.64 -5.06
CA LEU A 85 12.33 9.43 -5.62
C LEU A 85 13.72 8.86 -5.34
N ARG A 86 13.90 8.12 -4.23
CA ARG A 86 15.21 7.66 -3.77
C ARG A 86 15.48 6.18 -4.01
N ARG A 87 14.44 5.35 -4.08
CA ARG A 87 14.56 3.88 -4.11
C ARG A 87 14.02 3.26 -5.40
N PHE A 88 13.38 4.05 -6.24
CA PHE A 88 12.95 3.60 -7.56
C PHE A 88 14.11 3.69 -8.55
N HIS A 89 14.50 2.55 -9.12
CA HIS A 89 15.42 2.48 -10.26
C HIS A 89 14.63 2.16 -11.53
N PRO A 90 14.95 2.76 -12.69
CA PRO A 90 14.28 2.49 -13.97
C PRO A 90 14.20 1.00 -14.30
N ASP A 91 15.24 0.23 -13.97
CA ASP A 91 15.34 -1.22 -14.23
C ASP A 91 14.34 -2.06 -13.42
N ARG A 92 13.74 -1.48 -12.38
CA ARG A 92 12.73 -2.13 -11.54
C ARG A 92 11.30 -1.69 -11.89
N TRP A 93 11.13 -0.90 -12.95
CA TRP A 93 9.81 -0.48 -13.37
C TRP A 93 8.97 -1.67 -13.83
N SER A 94 7.75 -1.75 -13.29
CA SER A 94 6.68 -2.59 -13.81
C SER A 94 5.34 -1.89 -13.57
N PRO A 95 4.31 -2.16 -14.40
CA PRO A 95 2.96 -1.67 -14.14
C PRO A 95 2.45 -2.03 -12.74
N ALA A 96 2.76 -3.23 -12.26
CA ALA A 96 2.34 -3.70 -10.95
C ALA A 96 2.97 -2.90 -9.79
N LEU A 97 4.21 -2.43 -9.93
CA LEU A 97 4.83 -1.56 -8.92
C LEU A 97 4.11 -0.20 -8.82
N MET A 98 3.53 0.29 -9.92
CA MET A 98 2.73 1.51 -9.90
C MET A 98 1.39 1.29 -9.19
N TYR A 99 0.76 0.14 -9.38
CA TYR A 99 -0.44 -0.24 -8.61
C TYR A 99 -0.12 -0.36 -7.13
N ASP A 100 1.01 -0.98 -6.78
CA ASP A 100 1.48 -1.13 -5.39
C ASP A 100 1.70 0.22 -4.71
N ALA A 101 2.42 1.12 -5.38
CA ALA A 101 2.67 2.47 -4.87
C ALA A 101 1.36 3.28 -4.76
N GLY A 102 0.53 3.27 -5.79
CA GLY A 102 -0.75 4.00 -5.80
C GLY A 102 -1.71 3.51 -4.71
N PHE A 103 -1.83 2.19 -4.54
CA PHE A 103 -2.65 1.58 -3.49
C PHE A 103 -2.11 1.92 -2.09
N THR A 104 -0.79 1.87 -1.90
CA THR A 104 -0.16 2.22 -0.62
C THR A 104 -0.36 3.70 -0.29
N VAL A 105 -0.19 4.61 -1.25
CA VAL A 105 -0.46 6.04 -1.06
C VAL A 105 -1.91 6.25 -0.64
N LEU A 106 -2.86 5.63 -1.34
CA LEU A 106 -4.27 5.80 -1.04
C LEU A 106 -4.62 5.26 0.34
N LEU A 107 -4.07 4.10 0.73
CA LEU A 107 -4.23 3.56 2.09
C LEU A 107 -3.70 4.52 3.16
N VAL A 108 -2.51 5.08 2.97
CA VAL A 108 -1.94 6.08 3.87
C VAL A 108 -2.87 7.29 3.98
N MET A 109 -3.27 7.88 2.85
CA MET A 109 -4.15 9.06 2.86
C MET A 109 -5.49 8.78 3.55
N VAL A 110 -6.07 7.59 3.36
CA VAL A 110 -7.33 7.20 4.00
C VAL A 110 -7.17 7.08 5.52
N VAL A 111 -6.14 6.37 6.01
CA VAL A 111 -5.99 6.13 7.46
C VAL A 111 -5.50 7.35 8.23
N THR A 112 -4.82 8.29 7.57
CA THR A 112 -4.35 9.55 8.18
C THR A 112 -5.34 10.69 8.01
N SER A 113 -6.45 10.48 7.29
CA SER A 113 -7.48 11.50 7.13
C SER A 113 -8.29 11.68 8.42
N ARG A 114 -8.60 12.94 8.75
CA ARG A 114 -9.59 13.28 9.79
C ARG A 114 -11.03 13.06 9.34
N VAL A 115 -11.23 12.84 8.03
CA VAL A 115 -12.52 12.61 7.38
C VAL A 115 -12.49 11.23 6.76
N LEU A 116 -13.38 10.36 7.20
CA LEU A 116 -13.48 9.02 6.69
C LEU A 116 -14.91 8.54 6.88
N SER A 117 -15.58 8.25 5.77
CA SER A 117 -16.87 7.59 5.73
C SER A 117 -16.75 6.27 4.95
N PRO A 118 -17.59 5.24 5.21
CA PRO A 118 -17.63 3.98 4.47
C PRO A 118 -17.57 4.15 2.95
N GLN A 119 -18.22 5.20 2.42
CA GLN A 119 -18.22 5.52 1.00
C GLN A 119 -16.82 5.75 0.41
N TYR A 120 -15.85 6.26 1.18
CA TYR A 120 -14.48 6.50 0.68
C TYR A 120 -13.69 5.20 0.47
N LEU A 121 -14.13 4.08 1.04
CA LEU A 121 -13.53 2.78 0.75
C LEU A 121 -13.70 2.40 -0.73
N ILE A 122 -14.65 3.01 -1.48
CA ILE A 122 -14.84 2.76 -2.91
C ILE A 122 -13.56 2.99 -3.74
N TRP A 123 -12.76 3.99 -3.37
CA TRP A 123 -11.50 4.28 -4.03
C TRP A 123 -10.48 3.16 -3.80
N LEU A 124 -10.44 2.63 -2.56
CA LEU A 124 -9.58 1.51 -2.20
C LEU A 124 -10.05 0.20 -2.84
N ILE A 125 -11.37 -0.02 -2.99
CA ILE A 125 -11.92 -1.20 -3.67
C ILE A 125 -11.45 -1.24 -5.12
N GLY A 126 -11.51 -0.11 -5.85
CA GLY A 126 -11.08 -0.04 -7.25
C GLY A 126 -9.62 -0.47 -7.43
N LEU A 127 -8.71 0.06 -6.60
CA LEU A 127 -7.30 -0.35 -6.65
C LEU A 127 -7.06 -1.76 -6.09
N SER A 128 -7.86 -2.21 -5.13
CA SER A 128 -7.81 -3.59 -4.62
C SER A 128 -8.16 -4.59 -5.72
N ALA A 129 -9.17 -4.29 -6.55
CA ALA A 129 -9.55 -5.12 -7.68
C ALA A 129 -8.40 -5.27 -8.69
N LEU A 130 -7.71 -4.17 -9.03
CA LEU A 130 -6.53 -4.20 -9.89
C LEU A 130 -5.40 -5.06 -9.28
N CYS A 131 -5.11 -4.86 -7.99
CA CYS A 131 -4.08 -5.65 -7.29
C CYS A 131 -4.42 -7.15 -7.25
N LEU A 132 -5.71 -7.50 -7.12
CA LEU A 132 -6.12 -8.90 -7.08
C LEU A 132 -6.15 -9.53 -8.48
N ALA A 133 -6.55 -8.78 -9.52
CA ALA A 133 -6.53 -9.25 -10.90
C ALA A 133 -5.10 -9.61 -11.37
N GLU A 134 -4.11 -8.81 -10.98
CA GLU A 134 -2.69 -9.07 -11.27
C GLU A 134 -2.08 -10.24 -10.46
N ASN A 135 -2.80 -10.77 -9.47
CA ASN A 135 -2.41 -11.92 -8.63
C ASN A 135 -3.24 -13.19 -8.91
N GLY A 136 -3.79 -13.33 -10.11
CA GLY A 136 -4.55 -14.51 -10.54
C GLY A 136 -3.72 -15.82 -10.58
N PRO A 137 -4.35 -16.97 -10.92
CA PRO A 137 -3.69 -18.27 -10.92
C PRO A 137 -2.38 -18.27 -11.75
N GLY A 138 -1.27 -18.64 -11.11
CA GLY A 138 0.06 -18.67 -11.74
C GLY A 138 0.77 -17.32 -11.87
N ARG A 139 0.15 -16.21 -11.44
CA ARG A 139 0.75 -14.86 -11.47
C ARG A 139 0.86 -14.29 -10.06
N ARG A 140 2.01 -13.70 -9.75
CA ARG A 140 2.22 -12.91 -8.53
C ARG A 140 2.69 -11.51 -8.92
N GLY A 141 1.83 -10.79 -9.63
CA GLY A 141 2.17 -9.49 -10.20
C GLY A 141 2.42 -8.43 -9.13
N THR A 142 1.71 -8.47 -7.99
CA THR A 142 1.71 -7.39 -6.98
C THR A 142 1.88 -7.89 -5.56
N LEU A 143 2.51 -7.06 -4.73
CA LEU A 143 2.72 -7.32 -3.30
C LEU A 143 1.46 -7.09 -2.45
N MET A 144 0.44 -6.44 -3.01
CA MET A 144 -0.70 -5.87 -2.28
C MET A 144 -1.91 -6.78 -2.15
N ALA A 145 -1.87 -8.02 -2.63
CA ALA A 145 -3.01 -8.96 -2.51
C ALA A 145 -3.51 -9.17 -1.06
N THR A 146 -2.61 -9.10 -0.07
CA THR A 146 -3.02 -9.24 1.34
C THR A 146 -3.69 -7.97 1.87
N PRO A 147 -3.05 -6.79 1.81
CA PRO A 147 -3.72 -5.51 2.06
C PRO A 147 -5.06 -5.32 1.31
N ALA A 148 -5.14 -5.69 0.03
CA ALA A 148 -6.35 -5.60 -0.77
C ALA A 148 -7.49 -6.45 -0.21
N ARG A 149 -7.22 -7.70 0.19
CA ARG A 149 -8.24 -8.56 0.84
C ARG A 149 -8.71 -8.01 2.19
N LEU A 150 -7.81 -7.40 2.96
CA LEU A 150 -8.17 -6.75 4.22
C LEU A 150 -9.09 -5.55 3.98
N VAL A 151 -8.80 -4.73 2.96
CA VAL A 151 -9.69 -3.62 2.56
C VAL A 151 -11.07 -4.14 2.17
N LEU A 152 -11.16 -5.20 1.35
CA LEU A 152 -12.46 -5.78 0.98
C LEU A 152 -13.24 -6.29 2.21
N ALA A 153 -12.55 -6.92 3.17
CA ALA A 153 -13.17 -7.31 4.43
C ALA A 153 -13.66 -6.09 5.22
N CYS A 154 -12.88 -5.01 5.30
CA CYS A 154 -13.32 -3.75 5.90
C CYS A 154 -14.58 -3.19 5.24
N THR A 155 -14.63 -3.18 3.90
CA THR A 155 -15.81 -2.70 3.18
C THR A 155 -17.06 -3.50 3.56
N LEU A 156 -16.96 -4.83 3.60
CA LEU A 156 -18.09 -5.68 3.99
C LEU A 156 -18.53 -5.41 5.43
N VAL A 157 -17.58 -5.26 6.36
CA VAL A 157 -17.88 -4.93 7.76
C VAL A 157 -18.52 -3.55 7.90
N SER A 158 -18.10 -2.55 7.11
CA SER A 158 -18.71 -1.22 7.10
C SER A 158 -20.16 -1.21 6.58
N GLN A 159 -20.66 -2.27 5.95
CA GLN A 159 -22.09 -2.40 5.67
C GLN A 159 -22.95 -2.63 6.93
N LEU A 160 -22.34 -3.06 8.03
CA LEU A 160 -23.00 -3.16 9.34
C LEU A 160 -23.03 -1.80 10.06
N GLU A 161 -22.04 -0.96 9.80
CA GLU A 161 -21.91 0.38 10.37
C GLU A 161 -23.09 1.26 9.92
N PHE A 162 -23.29 1.38 8.60
CA PHE A 162 -24.42 2.11 8.02
C PHE A 162 -25.29 1.19 7.15
N PRO A 163 -26.64 1.21 7.30
CA PRO A 163 -27.41 2.05 8.21
C PRO A 163 -27.64 1.45 9.61
N ILE A 164 -27.21 0.21 9.84
CA ILE A 164 -27.71 -0.63 10.97
C ILE A 164 -27.23 -0.11 12.33
N LEU A 165 -25.93 0.17 12.48
CA LEU A 165 -25.33 0.57 13.77
C LEU A 165 -25.05 2.06 13.87
N PHE A 166 -25.44 2.86 12.87
CA PHE A 166 -25.02 4.26 12.77
C PHE A 166 -25.46 5.10 13.97
N LEU A 167 -26.67 4.88 14.50
CA LEU A 167 -27.11 5.56 15.72
C LEU A 167 -26.22 5.21 16.92
N GLN A 168 -25.74 3.96 17.03
CA GLN A 168 -24.76 3.60 18.05
C GLN A 168 -23.42 4.30 17.81
N VAL A 169 -22.98 4.48 16.57
CA VAL A 169 -21.78 5.29 16.29
C VAL A 169 -21.97 6.73 16.80
N LEU A 170 -23.09 7.38 16.47
CA LEU A 170 -23.37 8.76 16.88
C LEU A 170 -23.47 8.93 18.40
N THR A 171 -23.98 7.92 19.10
CA THR A 171 -24.14 7.90 20.57
C THR A 171 -22.97 7.24 21.30
N HIS A 172 -21.91 6.89 20.57
CA HIS A 172 -20.77 6.11 21.05
C HIS A 172 -21.16 4.79 21.74
N GLY A 173 -22.27 4.16 21.36
CA GLY A 173 -22.66 2.83 21.83
C GLY A 173 -21.58 1.78 21.57
N PHE A 174 -21.57 0.74 22.41
CA PHE A 174 -20.52 -0.29 22.41
C PHE A 174 -20.35 -0.98 21.05
N LEU A 175 -21.44 -1.47 20.44
CA LEU A 175 -21.35 -2.24 19.19
C LEU A 175 -20.94 -1.35 18.02
N GLY A 176 -21.54 -0.15 17.90
CA GLY A 176 -21.18 0.80 16.84
C GLY A 176 -19.70 1.19 16.91
N THR A 177 -19.23 1.62 18.08
CA THR A 177 -17.82 1.97 18.30
C THR A 177 -16.89 0.79 18.07
N ALA A 178 -17.26 -0.43 18.51
CA ALA A 178 -16.44 -1.62 18.32
C ALA A 178 -16.28 -1.98 16.83
N VAL A 179 -17.33 -1.87 16.03
CA VAL A 179 -17.28 -2.10 14.58
C VAL A 179 -16.37 -1.08 13.90
N VAL A 180 -16.55 0.21 14.19
CA VAL A 180 -15.70 1.30 13.65
C VAL A 180 -14.24 1.10 14.05
N ALA A 181 -13.98 0.82 15.33
CA ALA A 181 -12.64 0.60 15.84
C ALA A 181 -11.98 -0.63 15.19
N ALA A 182 -12.70 -1.76 15.08
CA ALA A 182 -12.20 -2.95 14.42
C ALA A 182 -11.86 -2.69 12.95
N ARG A 183 -12.74 -2.01 12.22
CA ARG A 183 -12.50 -1.59 10.83
C ARG A 183 -11.26 -0.70 10.71
N ASN A 184 -11.11 0.28 11.61
CA ASN A 184 -9.95 1.16 11.64
C ASN A 184 -8.65 0.43 11.95
N LEU A 185 -8.66 -0.54 12.87
CA LEU A 185 -7.51 -1.40 13.16
C LEU A 185 -7.11 -2.25 11.95
N VAL A 186 -8.09 -2.81 11.23
CA VAL A 186 -7.81 -3.61 10.01
C VAL A 186 -7.26 -2.71 8.89
N LEU A 187 -7.78 -1.50 8.70
CA LEU A 187 -7.23 -0.53 7.74
C LEU A 187 -5.79 -0.14 8.11
N LEU A 188 -5.52 0.16 9.39
CA LEU A 188 -4.17 0.44 9.87
C LEU A 188 -3.23 -0.74 9.62
N ALA A 189 -3.67 -1.98 9.89
CA ALA A 189 -2.89 -3.18 9.62
C ALA A 189 -2.60 -3.33 8.12
N ALA A 190 -3.60 -3.11 7.25
CA ALA A 190 -3.42 -3.14 5.80
C ALA A 190 -2.40 -2.10 5.33
N THR A 191 -2.47 -0.86 5.83
CA THR A 191 -1.51 0.21 5.53
C THR A 191 -0.09 -0.15 5.97
N LEU A 192 0.08 -0.66 7.19
CA LEU A 192 1.39 -1.05 7.70
C LEU A 192 1.98 -2.24 6.93
N ILE A 193 1.16 -3.22 6.53
CA ILE A 193 1.60 -4.33 5.69
C ILE A 193 2.01 -3.83 4.30
N ALA A 194 1.21 -2.95 3.68
CA ALA A 194 1.50 -2.37 2.38
C ALA A 194 2.84 -1.61 2.39
N LEU A 195 3.03 -0.70 3.37
CA LEU A 195 4.29 0.04 3.55
C LEU A 195 5.49 -0.88 3.75
N ARG A 196 5.38 -1.89 4.63
CA ARG A 196 6.48 -2.85 4.88
C ARG A 196 6.84 -3.63 3.62
N LYS A 197 5.84 -4.12 2.87
CA LYS A 197 6.08 -4.85 1.63
C LYS A 197 6.75 -3.98 0.58
N LEU A 198 6.24 -2.77 0.36
CA LEU A 198 6.79 -1.79 -0.57
C LEU A 198 8.26 -1.46 -0.25
N TRP A 199 8.57 -1.29 1.04
CA TRP A 199 9.93 -1.05 1.51
C TRP A 199 10.84 -2.26 1.32
N SER A 200 10.38 -3.45 1.72
CA SER A 200 11.21 -4.67 1.68
C SER A 200 11.56 -5.11 0.26
N ALA A 201 10.66 -4.90 -0.71
CA ALA A 201 10.88 -5.24 -2.10
C ALA A 201 11.93 -4.34 -2.79
N THR A 202 12.17 -3.14 -2.24
CA THR A 202 13.17 -2.21 -2.75
C THR A 202 14.52 -2.35 -2.05
N THR A 203 14.56 -2.85 -0.82
CA THR A 203 15.83 -3.10 -0.08
C THR A 203 16.47 -4.44 -0.41
N ARG A 204 15.71 -5.43 -0.88
CA ARG A 204 16.32 -6.68 -1.36
C ARG A 204 17.02 -6.38 -2.69
N GLU A 205 18.35 -6.50 -2.70
CA GLU A 205 19.11 -6.64 -3.95
C GLU A 205 18.68 -7.94 -4.65
N PRO A 206 18.70 -8.00 -5.99
CA PRO A 206 18.49 -9.23 -6.73
C PRO A 206 19.69 -10.18 -6.51
N ALA A 207 19.80 -10.74 -5.31
CA ALA A 207 20.74 -11.79 -4.97
C ALA A 207 20.24 -13.12 -5.55
N SER A 208 20.36 -13.27 -6.88
CA SER A 208 20.37 -14.56 -7.63
C SER A 208 19.99 -14.37 -9.10
N ARG A 209 20.71 -13.55 -9.86
CA ARG A 209 20.75 -13.71 -11.33
C ARG A 209 22.18 -13.89 -11.88
N HIS A 210 23.17 -13.88 -11.00
CA HIS A 210 24.58 -14.14 -11.34
C HIS A 210 25.07 -15.52 -10.89
N ALA A 211 24.26 -16.30 -10.16
CA ALA A 211 24.65 -17.63 -9.68
C ALA A 211 24.33 -18.76 -10.67
N ASP A 212 23.43 -18.55 -11.64
CA ASP A 212 23.03 -19.57 -12.62
C ASP A 212 23.77 -19.45 -13.96
N ALA A 213 24.45 -18.32 -14.22
CA ALA A 213 25.26 -18.11 -15.42
C ALA A 213 26.54 -18.99 -15.54
N PRO A 214 27.20 -19.46 -14.46
CA PRO A 214 28.40 -20.28 -14.62
C PRO A 214 28.13 -21.66 -15.22
N LEU A 215 26.94 -22.23 -15.01
CA LEU A 215 26.63 -23.60 -15.45
C LEU A 215 26.23 -23.68 -16.92
N GLU A 216 25.48 -22.70 -17.45
CA GLU A 216 25.16 -22.62 -18.88
C GLU A 216 26.37 -22.26 -19.73
N ALA A 217 27.25 -21.37 -19.26
CA ALA A 217 28.48 -21.02 -19.97
C ALA A 217 29.49 -22.18 -20.01
N ALA A 218 29.60 -22.95 -18.92
CA ALA A 218 30.43 -24.15 -18.88
C ALA A 218 29.88 -25.27 -19.79
N ALA A 219 28.57 -25.49 -19.80
CA ALA A 219 27.94 -26.48 -20.67
C ALA A 219 28.03 -26.11 -22.17
N ALA A 220 27.95 -24.81 -22.50
CA ALA A 220 28.12 -24.34 -23.87
C ALA A 220 29.58 -24.44 -24.37
N GLN A 221 30.57 -24.31 -23.47
CA GLN A 221 31.99 -24.51 -23.81
C GLN A 221 32.33 -25.98 -24.05
N ASP A 222 31.69 -26.91 -23.32
CA ASP A 222 31.88 -28.35 -23.48
C ASP A 222 31.29 -28.88 -24.81
N LEU A 223 30.20 -28.26 -25.28
CA LEU A 223 29.58 -28.55 -26.58
C LEU A 223 30.35 -27.99 -27.80
N LEU A 224 31.24 -27.02 -27.59
CA LEU A 224 32.06 -26.39 -28.64
C LEU A 224 33.47 -26.99 -28.76
N GLN A 225 33.84 -27.95 -27.90
CA GLN A 225 35.09 -28.70 -28.08
C GLN A 225 34.92 -29.73 -29.22
N PRO A 226 35.68 -29.64 -30.32
CA PRO A 226 35.62 -30.64 -31.37
C PRO A 226 36.16 -31.97 -30.85
N ALA A 227 35.36 -33.03 -30.95
CA ALA A 227 35.77 -34.39 -30.67
C ALA A 227 36.83 -34.82 -31.69
N GLY A 228 38.12 -34.73 -31.34
CA GLY A 228 39.18 -35.35 -32.11
C GLY A 228 40.55 -34.70 -31.97
N ALA A 229 41.39 -35.28 -31.10
CA ALA A 229 42.80 -35.61 -31.39
C ALA A 229 43.47 -36.16 -30.14
N SER A 230 43.24 -37.44 -29.81
CA SER A 230 44.27 -38.22 -29.10
C SER A 230 44.98 -39.09 -30.12
N ALA A 231 46.22 -38.70 -30.40
CA ALA A 231 47.11 -39.35 -31.33
C ALA A 231 47.59 -40.70 -30.78
N THR A 232 47.68 -41.70 -31.65
CA THR A 232 48.71 -42.74 -31.60
C THR A 232 49.19 -42.95 -33.03
N PRO A 233 50.51 -43.09 -33.29
CA PRO A 233 51.15 -44.39 -33.06
C PRO A 233 52.63 -44.33 -32.64
N GLY A 234 52.98 -45.11 -31.60
CA GLY A 234 54.38 -45.48 -31.33
C GLY A 234 54.72 -46.77 -32.06
N ALA A 235 55.51 -46.67 -33.12
CA ALA A 235 56.10 -47.80 -33.81
C ALA A 235 57.16 -48.48 -32.94
N ARG A 236 57.07 -49.79 -32.77
CA ARG A 236 58.20 -50.63 -32.34
C ARG A 236 58.29 -51.83 -33.26
N GLU A 237 59.38 -51.88 -34.01
CA GLU A 237 59.80 -52.98 -34.85
C GLU A 237 59.91 -54.29 -34.06
N HIS A 238 59.41 -55.37 -34.65
CA HIS A 238 59.98 -56.69 -34.44
C HIS A 238 59.98 -57.44 -35.78
N ARG A 239 61.17 -57.57 -36.37
CA ARG A 239 61.47 -58.44 -37.51
C ARG A 239 62.14 -59.71 -36.99
N GLY A 240 61.65 -60.84 -37.50
CA GLY A 240 62.36 -62.12 -37.63
C GLY A 240 62.50 -62.91 -36.33
N ALA A 241 62.53 -64.24 -36.33
CA ALA A 241 62.36 -65.27 -37.33
C ALA A 241 62.48 -66.61 -36.57
N SER A 242 61.91 -67.67 -37.15
CA SER A 242 62.47 -69.03 -37.13
C SER A 242 62.15 -69.98 -35.95
N THR A 243 61.69 -71.15 -36.42
CA THR A 243 61.99 -72.54 -36.03
C THR A 243 61.18 -73.29 -34.95
N ALA A 244 60.70 -74.45 -35.44
CA ALA A 244 60.32 -75.71 -34.80
C ALA A 244 58.91 -75.83 -34.22
#